data_AF-A0A2K1KFH4-F1
#
_entry.id   AF-A0A2K1KFH4-F1
#
_cell.length_a   1.000
_cell.length_b   1.000
_cell.length_c   1.000
_cell.angle_alpha   90.00
_cell.angle_beta   90.00
_cell.angle_gamma   90.00
#
_symmetry.space_group_name_H-M   'P 1'
#
loop_
_entity.id
_entity.type
_entity.pdbx_description
1 polymer ?
#
loop_
_entity_poly.entity_id
_entity_poly.type
_entity_poly.pdbx_seq_one_letter_code
_entity_poly.pdbx_strand_id
1 'polypeptide(L)'
;MPGHTLPPPCTFLNVGQAFAGTQNVSNMQKDEAWKVNVRLQGVDMQSGYLCGSMEALNVPAAETPVVTFWEGEIVDNRNYSFYTGQWDATKETDVKHWSKFASFLELREEVQKDGGKSIDLVNHPYIFMRWKEKFFVNVGTDCGLTIAGFYYVCFSRSDGSVNGFYYDPNSSPYQKLELKATNEGRAGHSFATYQFQ
;
A
#
# COMPACT_ATOMS: atom_id res chain seq x y z
N MET A 1 -25.89 3.85 -19.53
CA MET A 1 -24.58 4.15 -18.91
C MET A 1 -24.77 4.07 -17.41
N PRO A 2 -24.23 3.09 -16.69
CA PRO A 2 -24.32 3.08 -15.24
C PRO A 2 -23.58 4.32 -14.71
N GLY A 3 -24.23 5.08 -13.84
CA GLY A 3 -23.67 6.31 -13.28
C GLY A 3 -22.35 6.05 -12.57
N HIS A 4 -21.34 6.85 -12.89
CA HIS A 4 -20.02 6.78 -12.27
C HIS A 4 -20.09 7.40 -10.87
N THR A 5 -20.29 6.56 -9.86
CA THR A 5 -20.29 7.01 -8.46
C THR A 5 -18.86 7.06 -7.95
N LEU A 6 -18.39 8.25 -7.55
CA LEU A 6 -17.11 8.39 -6.84
C LEU A 6 -17.20 7.71 -5.47
N PRO A 7 -16.11 7.10 -4.96
CA PRO A 7 -16.10 6.53 -3.63
C PRO A 7 -16.40 7.58 -2.56
N PRO A 8 -17.08 7.19 -1.48
CA PRO A 8 -17.34 8.11 -0.37
C PRO A 8 -16.02 8.65 0.18
N PRO A 9 -15.99 9.92 0.64
CA PRO A 9 -14.78 10.51 1.21
C PRO A 9 -14.23 9.64 2.34
N CYS A 10 -12.94 9.33 2.29
CA CYS A 10 -12.26 8.66 3.39
C CYS A 10 -11.37 9.68 4.11
N THR A 11 -11.68 9.96 5.37
CA THR A 11 -10.94 10.94 6.21
C THR A 11 -9.46 10.60 6.36
N PHE A 12 -9.10 9.34 6.16
CA PHE A 12 -7.73 8.83 6.32
C PHE A 12 -7.00 8.61 4.99
N LEU A 13 -7.61 8.86 3.82
CA LEU A 13 -6.95 8.71 2.53
C LEU A 13 -6.88 10.05 1.80
N ASN A 14 -6.09 10.97 2.35
CA ASN A 14 -5.91 12.32 1.83
C ASN A 14 -4.44 12.70 1.81
N VAL A 15 -4.07 13.63 0.93
CA VAL A 15 -2.72 14.21 0.86
C VAL A 15 -2.33 14.75 2.24
N GLY A 16 -1.10 14.44 2.65
CA GLY A 16 -0.54 14.83 3.94
C GLY A 16 -0.86 13.89 5.10
N GLN A 17 -1.81 12.96 4.96
CA GLN A 17 -2.08 11.97 6.00
C GLN A 17 -0.83 11.11 6.26
N ALA A 18 -0.48 10.99 7.54
CA ALA A 18 0.65 10.19 8.00
C ALA A 18 0.18 8.91 8.70
N PHE A 19 1.02 7.91 8.65
CA PHE A 19 0.84 6.61 9.28
C PHE A 19 2.15 6.19 9.94
N ALA A 20 2.06 5.46 11.04
CA ALA A 20 3.21 4.88 11.72
C ALA A 20 2.89 3.45 12.14
N GLY A 21 3.92 2.62 12.18
CA GLY A 21 3.81 1.24 12.65
C GLY A 21 5.08 0.46 12.38
N THR A 22 4.95 -0.78 11.91
CA THR A 22 6.06 -1.72 11.80
C THR A 22 6.06 -2.53 10.52
N GLN A 23 7.27 -2.90 10.08
CA GLN A 23 7.51 -3.94 9.08
C GLN A 23 8.23 -5.12 9.72
N ASN A 24 7.60 -6.28 9.68
CA ASN A 24 8.21 -7.52 10.15
C ASN A 24 9.09 -8.08 9.03
N VAL A 25 10.39 -8.04 9.26
CA VAL A 25 11.38 -8.71 8.44
C VAL A 25 11.77 -10.01 9.15
N SER A 26 11.53 -11.13 8.49
CA SER A 26 12.02 -12.42 8.94
C SER A 26 13.12 -12.91 8.00
N ASN A 27 14.31 -13.09 8.55
CA ASN A 27 15.35 -13.89 7.94
C ASN A 27 15.53 -15.16 8.76
N MET A 28 16.16 -16.20 8.18
CA MET A 28 16.23 -17.55 8.76
C MET A 28 16.83 -17.66 10.18
N GLN A 29 17.28 -16.56 10.77
CA GLN A 29 17.95 -16.52 12.07
C GLN A 29 17.30 -15.56 13.09
N LYS A 30 16.43 -14.62 12.67
CA LYS A 30 15.84 -13.63 13.58
C LYS A 30 14.55 -13.03 13.01
N ASP A 31 13.53 -12.95 13.86
CA ASP A 31 12.37 -12.08 13.61
C ASP A 31 12.71 -10.68 14.10
N GLU A 32 12.62 -9.69 13.21
CA GLU A 32 12.85 -8.30 13.56
C GLU A 32 11.69 -7.44 13.02
N ALA A 33 11.29 -6.45 13.80
CA ALA A 33 10.24 -5.50 13.43
C ALA A 33 10.83 -4.10 13.36
N TRP A 34 10.98 -3.57 12.15
CA TRP A 34 11.47 -2.21 11.94
C TRP A 34 10.31 -1.23 12.09
N LYS A 35 10.57 -0.08 12.72
CA LYS A 35 9.57 1.00 12.75
C LYS A 35 9.49 1.62 11.37
N VAL A 36 8.27 1.89 10.92
CA VAL A 36 8.00 2.46 9.60
C VAL A 36 7.04 3.63 9.72
N ASN A 37 7.37 4.74 9.06
CA ASN A 37 6.48 5.88 8.88
C ASN A 37 6.12 6.01 7.40
N VAL A 38 4.86 6.33 7.09
CA VAL A 38 4.38 6.58 5.73
C VAL A 38 3.67 7.91 5.68
N ARG A 39 3.87 8.67 4.60
CA ARG A 39 3.14 9.92 4.34
C ARG A 39 2.62 9.93 2.91
N LEU A 40 1.32 10.18 2.77
CA LEU A 40 0.68 10.36 1.46
C LEU A 40 1.03 11.74 0.91
N GLN A 41 1.47 11.79 -0.34
CA GLN A 41 1.87 13.02 -1.04
C GLN A 41 0.94 13.33 -2.21
N GLY A 42 0.35 12.31 -2.83
CA GLY A 42 -0.66 12.47 -3.88
C GLY A 42 -1.74 11.40 -3.76
N VAL A 43 -2.98 11.78 -4.05
CA VAL A 43 -4.13 10.85 -4.14
C VAL A 43 -5.03 11.32 -5.29
N ASP A 44 -5.20 10.47 -6.30
CA ASP A 44 -6.13 10.65 -7.39
C ASP A 44 -7.03 9.41 -7.52
N MET A 45 -8.20 9.48 -6.92
CA MET A 45 -9.20 8.40 -6.94
C MET A 45 -9.77 8.16 -8.35
N GLN A 46 -9.65 9.10 -9.28
CA GLN A 46 -10.21 8.95 -10.63
C GLN A 46 -9.36 8.02 -11.49
N SER A 47 -8.04 8.20 -11.45
CA SER A 47 -7.08 7.31 -12.13
C SER A 47 -6.69 6.08 -11.29
N GLY A 48 -7.12 6.02 -10.02
CA GLY A 48 -6.76 4.94 -9.11
C GLY A 48 -5.30 5.03 -8.66
N TYR A 49 -4.76 6.25 -8.59
CA TYR A 49 -3.37 6.52 -8.27
C TYR A 49 -3.22 7.13 -6.87
N LEU A 50 -2.12 6.80 -6.20
CA LEU A 50 -1.63 7.52 -5.03
C LEU A 50 -0.11 7.40 -4.96
N CYS A 51 0.53 8.28 -4.21
CA CYS A 51 1.97 8.18 -3.98
C CYS A 51 2.34 8.76 -2.62
N GLY A 52 3.55 8.45 -2.19
CA GLY A 52 4.05 8.90 -0.90
C GLY A 52 5.49 8.54 -0.65
N SER A 53 5.92 8.82 0.57
CA SER A 53 7.20 8.38 1.10
C SER A 53 7.00 7.30 2.16
N MET A 54 7.93 6.35 2.22
CA MET A 54 8.05 5.39 3.31
C MET A 54 9.42 5.59 3.96
N GLU A 55 9.45 5.66 5.28
CA GLU A 55 10.67 5.82 6.08
C GLU A 55 10.80 4.61 6.99
N ALA A 56 11.87 3.83 6.81
CA ALA A 56 12.24 2.71 7.66
C ALA A 56 13.30 3.15 8.67
N LEU A 57 13.01 2.99 9.96
CA LEU A 57 13.89 3.39 11.05
C LEU A 57 14.63 2.19 11.63
N ASN A 58 15.84 2.44 12.13
CA ASN A 58 16.72 1.44 12.75
C ASN A 58 17.07 0.26 11.85
N VAL A 59 17.23 0.52 10.56
CA VAL A 59 17.75 -0.46 9.60
C VAL A 59 19.21 -0.78 10.01
N PRO A 60 19.59 -2.05 10.28
CA PRO A 60 20.88 -2.37 10.89
C PRO A 60 22.11 -1.85 10.14
N ALA A 61 22.02 -1.73 8.82
CA ALA A 61 23.11 -1.29 7.95
C ALA A 61 23.08 0.22 7.60
N ALA A 62 22.18 1.01 8.20
CA ALA A 62 22.02 2.43 7.91
C ALA A 62 22.23 3.30 9.14
N GLU A 63 23.02 4.37 8.99
CA GLU A 63 23.26 5.36 10.06
C GLU A 63 22.08 6.31 10.27
N THR A 64 21.23 6.45 9.26
CA THR A 64 20.03 7.30 9.27
C THR A 64 18.82 6.50 8.76
N PRO A 65 17.58 6.93 9.06
CA PRO A 65 16.39 6.29 8.50
C PRO A 65 16.46 6.20 6.98
N VAL A 66 16.06 5.06 6.41
CA VAL A 66 16.03 4.88 4.95
C VAL A 66 14.68 5.36 4.43
N VAL A 67 14.70 6.33 3.51
CA VAL A 67 13.49 6.89 2.91
C VAL A 67 13.38 6.47 1.45
N THR A 68 12.21 5.99 1.05
CA THR A 68 11.90 5.62 -0.33
C THR A 68 10.65 6.37 -0.80
N PHE A 69 10.60 6.68 -2.09
CA PHE A 69 9.40 7.14 -2.76
C PHE A 69 8.68 5.96 -3.39
N TRP A 70 7.35 5.95 -3.29
CA TRP A 70 6.51 4.88 -3.83
C TRP A 70 5.29 5.45 -4.56
N GLU A 71 4.83 4.68 -5.55
CA GLU A 71 3.55 4.90 -6.23
C GLU A 71 2.62 3.73 -5.93
N GLY A 72 1.32 4.00 -5.96
CA GLY A 72 0.30 3.04 -5.62
C GLY A 72 -0.82 2.96 -6.65
N GLU A 73 -1.38 1.76 -6.77
CA GLU A 73 -2.55 1.44 -7.57
C GLU A 73 -3.71 1.10 -6.64
N ILE A 74 -4.85 1.75 -6.80
CA ILE A 74 -6.10 1.45 -6.08
C ILE A 74 -6.89 0.43 -6.88
N VAL A 75 -7.18 -0.73 -6.28
CA VAL A 75 -8.03 -1.75 -6.89
C VAL A 75 -9.48 -1.27 -6.85
N ASP A 76 -10.01 -0.93 -8.01
CA ASP A 76 -11.33 -0.32 -8.20
C ASP A 76 -12.17 -1.00 -9.30
N ASN A 77 -11.62 -2.04 -9.95
CA ASN A 77 -12.18 -2.74 -11.12
C ASN A 77 -12.46 -1.84 -12.34
N ARG A 78 -11.95 -0.61 -12.34
CA ARG A 78 -12.05 0.34 -13.45
C ARG A 78 -10.68 0.56 -14.08
N ASN A 79 -9.74 1.01 -13.26
CA ASN A 79 -8.35 1.25 -13.62
C ASN A 79 -7.51 0.01 -13.31
N TYR A 80 -7.78 -0.61 -12.15
CA TYR A 80 -6.99 -1.75 -11.68
C TYR A 80 -7.86 -2.86 -11.08
N SER A 81 -7.50 -4.11 -11.39
CA SER A 81 -8.14 -5.31 -10.84
C SER A 81 -7.33 -5.93 -9.70
N PHE A 82 -7.85 -6.99 -9.08
CA PHE A 82 -7.08 -7.79 -8.12
C PHE A 82 -5.93 -8.57 -8.75
N TYR A 83 -5.96 -8.80 -10.07
CA TYR A 83 -4.83 -9.41 -10.78
C TYR A 83 -3.84 -8.35 -11.21
N THR A 84 -2.58 -8.54 -10.80
CA THR A 84 -1.51 -7.54 -10.96
C THR A 84 -0.98 -7.52 -12.39
N GLY A 85 -0.66 -8.68 -12.97
CA GLY A 85 -0.21 -8.79 -14.36
C GLY A 85 1.16 -8.18 -14.67
N GLN A 86 1.91 -7.78 -13.64
CA GLN A 86 3.24 -7.19 -13.68
C GLN A 86 4.03 -7.55 -12.41
N TRP A 87 5.29 -7.13 -12.33
CA TRP A 87 6.17 -7.34 -11.15
C TRP A 87 6.28 -8.81 -10.71
N ASP A 88 6.32 -9.72 -11.70
CA ASP A 88 6.42 -11.18 -11.52
C ASP A 88 5.25 -11.84 -10.75
N ALA A 89 4.20 -11.08 -10.42
CA ALA A 89 3.02 -11.60 -9.75
C ALA A 89 2.05 -12.27 -10.74
N THR A 90 1.93 -13.60 -10.63
CA THR A 90 0.90 -14.38 -11.34
C THR A 90 -0.46 -14.28 -10.65
N LYS A 91 -1.54 -14.70 -11.32
CA LYS A 91 -2.88 -14.75 -10.72
C LYS A 91 -2.94 -15.61 -9.45
N GLU A 92 -2.21 -16.72 -9.44
CA GLU A 92 -2.10 -17.60 -8.27
C GLU A 92 -1.36 -16.91 -7.14
N THR A 93 -0.33 -16.13 -7.46
CA THR A 93 0.41 -15.31 -6.50
C THR A 93 -0.49 -14.24 -5.91
N ASP A 94 -1.25 -13.52 -6.75
CA ASP A 94 -2.22 -12.51 -6.33
C ASP A 94 -3.24 -13.11 -5.35
N VAL A 95 -3.92 -14.19 -5.73
CA VAL A 95 -4.93 -14.83 -4.88
C VAL A 95 -4.33 -15.28 -3.55
N LYS A 96 -3.10 -15.82 -3.54
CA LYS A 96 -2.42 -16.22 -2.30
C LYS A 96 -2.13 -15.03 -1.38
N HIS A 97 -1.64 -13.91 -1.90
CA HIS A 97 -1.32 -12.73 -1.11
C HIS A 97 -2.58 -12.01 -0.63
N TRP A 98 -3.57 -11.82 -1.51
CA TRP A 98 -4.85 -11.24 -1.13
C TRP A 98 -5.56 -12.06 -0.06
N SER A 99 -5.48 -13.39 -0.12
CA SER A 99 -6.04 -14.30 0.90
C SER A 99 -5.39 -14.18 2.29
N LYS A 100 -4.31 -13.39 2.44
CA LYS A 100 -3.76 -13.06 3.76
C LYS A 100 -4.58 -12.00 4.50
N PHE A 101 -5.44 -11.26 3.81
CA PHE A 101 -6.35 -10.29 4.42
C PHE A 101 -7.69 -10.96 4.70
N ALA A 102 -8.17 -10.90 5.94
CA ALA A 102 -9.49 -11.41 6.31
C ALA A 102 -10.61 -10.77 5.47
N SER A 103 -10.48 -9.47 5.18
CA SER A 103 -11.41 -8.70 4.34
C SER A 103 -11.47 -9.14 2.88
N PHE A 104 -10.53 -9.96 2.40
CA PHE A 104 -10.56 -10.50 1.05
C PHE A 104 -11.21 -11.89 0.99
N LEU A 105 -11.30 -12.61 2.11
CA LEU A 105 -11.77 -14.00 2.10
C LEU A 105 -13.20 -14.12 1.57
N GLU A 106 -14.06 -13.15 1.89
CA GLU A 106 -15.43 -13.07 1.39
C GLU A 106 -15.55 -12.64 -0.08
N LEU A 107 -14.49 -12.07 -0.65
CA LEU A 107 -14.44 -11.61 -2.05
C LEU A 107 -13.80 -12.64 -2.99
N ARG A 108 -13.16 -13.66 -2.41
CA ARG A 108 -12.26 -14.56 -3.13
C ARG A 108 -12.95 -15.29 -4.28
N GLU A 109 -14.16 -15.78 -4.07
CA GLU A 109 -14.88 -16.56 -5.09
C GLU A 109 -15.20 -15.69 -6.31
N GLU A 110 -15.71 -14.48 -6.10
CA GLU A 110 -15.98 -13.49 -7.14
C GLU A 110 -14.71 -13.06 -7.86
N VAL A 111 -13.62 -12.82 -7.12
CA VAL A 111 -12.31 -12.49 -7.73
C VAL A 111 -11.81 -13.62 -8.62
N GLN A 112 -11.90 -14.87 -8.15
CA GLN A 112 -11.51 -16.03 -8.96
C GLN A 112 -12.41 -16.22 -10.20
N LYS A 113 -13.69 -15.87 -10.09
CA LYS A 113 -14.68 -16.00 -11.16
C LYS A 113 -14.53 -14.95 -12.26
N ASP A 114 -14.43 -13.66 -11.91
CA ASP A 114 -14.49 -12.56 -12.88
C ASP A 114 -13.44 -11.45 -12.67
N GLY A 115 -12.49 -11.65 -11.76
CA GLY A 115 -11.49 -10.64 -11.37
C GLY A 115 -12.02 -9.62 -10.35
N GLY A 116 -13.22 -9.85 -9.83
CA GLY A 116 -13.87 -9.01 -8.82
C GLY A 116 -14.84 -8.00 -9.42
N LYS A 117 -15.11 -8.05 -10.72
CA LYS A 117 -15.94 -7.08 -11.46
C LYS A 117 -17.37 -6.98 -10.95
N SER A 118 -17.87 -8.03 -10.32
CA SER A 118 -19.20 -8.07 -9.69
C SER A 118 -19.23 -7.50 -8.26
N ILE A 119 -18.08 -7.16 -7.68
CA ILE A 119 -17.95 -6.64 -6.31
C ILE A 119 -18.12 -5.11 -6.31
N ASP A 120 -18.94 -4.60 -5.38
CA ASP A 120 -19.04 -3.17 -5.09
C ASP A 120 -17.87 -2.71 -4.20
N LEU A 121 -16.70 -2.51 -4.81
CA LEU A 121 -15.50 -1.99 -4.12
C LEU A 121 -15.63 -0.53 -3.66
N VAL A 122 -16.56 0.23 -4.27
CA VAL A 122 -16.76 1.65 -3.98
C VAL A 122 -17.28 1.81 -2.55
N ASN A 123 -18.25 0.99 -2.16
CA ASN A 123 -18.87 1.02 -0.83
C ASN A 123 -18.26 -0.01 0.15
N HIS A 124 -17.30 -0.81 -0.29
CA HIS A 124 -16.63 -1.79 0.56
C HIS A 124 -15.87 -1.10 1.72
N PRO A 125 -15.92 -1.64 2.95
CA PRO A 125 -15.28 -1.02 4.13
C PRO A 125 -13.75 -0.95 4.04
N TYR A 126 -13.16 -1.72 3.12
CA TYR A 126 -11.71 -1.75 2.87
C TYR A 126 -11.38 -1.33 1.45
N ILE A 127 -10.26 -0.63 1.30
CA ILE A 127 -9.65 -0.28 0.01
C ILE A 127 -8.43 -1.17 -0.18
N PHE A 128 -8.41 -1.90 -1.28
CA PHE A 128 -7.26 -2.72 -1.66
C PHE A 128 -6.35 -1.93 -2.59
N MET A 129 -5.05 -2.02 -2.38
CA MET A 129 -4.04 -1.27 -3.14
C MET A 129 -2.79 -2.10 -3.37
N ARG A 130 -1.97 -1.70 -4.33
CA ARG A 130 -0.58 -2.16 -4.46
C ARG A 130 0.35 -0.98 -4.35
N TRP A 131 1.40 -1.05 -3.53
CA TRP A 131 2.40 0.02 -3.41
C TRP A 131 3.76 -0.45 -3.93
N LYS A 132 4.30 0.26 -4.91
CA LYS A 132 5.59 -0.02 -5.55
C LYS A 132 6.58 1.10 -5.27
N GLU A 133 7.60 0.80 -4.47
CA GLU A 133 8.75 1.67 -4.28
C GLU A 133 9.51 1.85 -5.59
N LYS A 134 9.94 3.08 -5.86
CA LYS A 134 10.57 3.49 -7.12
C LYS A 134 12.05 3.81 -6.96
N PHE A 135 12.40 4.54 -5.92
CA PHE A 135 13.78 4.96 -5.65
C PHE A 135 13.97 5.33 -4.18
N PHE A 136 15.23 5.24 -3.72
CA PHE A 136 15.68 5.78 -2.44
C PHE A 136 15.81 7.31 -2.55
N VAL A 137 15.41 8.01 -1.50
CA VAL A 137 15.41 9.48 -1.44
C VAL A 137 16.69 10.02 -0.82
N ASN A 138 17.15 9.41 0.27
CA ASN A 138 18.25 9.95 1.10
C ASN A 138 19.46 9.02 1.24
N VAL A 139 19.37 7.78 0.75
CA VAL A 139 20.45 6.80 0.78
C VAL A 139 20.73 6.25 -0.61
N GLY A 140 21.95 5.73 -0.82
CA GLY A 140 22.28 4.95 -2.01
C GLY A 140 21.72 3.53 -1.94
N THR A 141 21.88 2.78 -3.03
CA THR A 141 21.46 1.38 -3.16
C THR A 141 22.14 0.40 -2.20
N ASP A 142 23.21 0.81 -1.53
CA ASP A 142 24.06 -0.07 -0.71
C ASP A 142 23.63 -0.18 0.77
N CYS A 143 22.42 0.28 1.12
CA CYS A 143 21.89 0.22 2.49
C CYS A 143 21.40 -1.17 2.94
N GLY A 144 21.61 -2.20 2.11
CA GLY A 144 21.23 -3.59 2.42
C GLY A 144 19.72 -3.88 2.33
N LEU A 145 18.93 -2.93 1.82
CA LEU A 145 17.50 -3.10 1.56
C LEU A 145 17.23 -3.25 0.07
N THR A 146 16.26 -4.10 -0.27
CA THR A 146 15.71 -4.19 -1.62
C THR A 146 14.38 -3.47 -1.69
N ILE A 147 14.16 -2.75 -2.80
CA ILE A 147 12.88 -2.14 -3.17
C ILE A 147 12.34 -2.73 -4.49
N ALA A 148 12.87 -3.88 -4.91
CA ALA A 148 12.55 -4.48 -6.20
C ALA A 148 11.07 -4.93 -6.29
N GLY A 149 10.54 -5.45 -5.19
CA GLY A 149 9.17 -5.92 -5.06
C GLY A 149 8.15 -4.80 -4.87
N PHE A 150 6.97 -5.20 -4.41
CA PHE A 150 5.85 -4.30 -4.10
C PHE A 150 5.04 -4.85 -2.92
N TYR A 151 4.15 -4.03 -2.36
CA TYR A 151 3.26 -4.43 -1.28
C TYR A 151 1.85 -4.65 -1.82
N TYR A 152 1.24 -5.78 -1.46
CA TYR A 152 -0.21 -5.88 -1.42
C TYR A 152 -0.70 -5.16 -0.16
N VAL A 153 -1.70 -4.30 -0.28
CA VAL A 153 -2.15 -3.42 0.82
C VAL A 153 -3.66 -3.47 0.97
N CYS A 154 -4.12 -3.56 2.22
CA CYS A 154 -5.51 -3.44 2.62
C CYS A 154 -5.64 -2.30 3.64
N PHE A 155 -6.45 -1.31 3.29
CA PHE A 155 -6.68 -0.12 4.09
C PHE A 155 -8.11 -0.08 4.60
N SER A 156 -8.28 0.14 5.89
CA SER A 156 -9.57 0.26 6.56
C SER A 156 -10.10 1.68 6.52
N ARG A 157 -11.28 1.89 5.92
CA ARG A 157 -11.91 3.21 5.85
C ARG A 157 -12.37 3.73 7.21
N SER A 158 -12.71 2.82 8.14
CA SER A 158 -13.32 3.17 9.43
C SER A 158 -12.32 3.77 10.41
N ASP A 159 -11.09 3.26 10.41
CA ASP A 159 -10.12 3.54 11.46
C ASP A 159 -8.72 3.90 10.95
N GLY A 160 -8.53 3.94 9.61
CA GLY A 160 -7.27 4.30 8.98
C GLY A 160 -6.13 3.32 9.27
N SER A 161 -6.44 2.06 9.61
CA SER A 161 -5.42 1.01 9.65
C SER A 161 -5.00 0.57 8.25
N VAL A 162 -3.71 0.32 8.08
CA VAL A 162 -3.10 -0.22 6.86
C VAL A 162 -2.45 -1.54 7.22
N ASN A 163 -2.82 -2.60 6.51
CA ASN A 163 -2.12 -3.88 6.56
C ASN A 163 -1.53 -4.15 5.19
N GLY A 164 -0.32 -4.68 5.12
CA GLY A 164 0.30 -5.04 3.87
C GLY A 164 1.20 -6.25 3.97
N PHE A 165 1.48 -6.84 2.81
CA PHE A 165 2.44 -7.93 2.66
C PHE A 165 3.35 -7.61 1.47
N TYR A 166 4.65 -7.54 1.75
CA TYR A 166 5.66 -7.38 0.70
C TYR A 166 5.76 -8.66 -0.13
N TYR A 167 5.91 -8.48 -1.44
CA TYR A 167 6.16 -9.54 -2.41
C TYR A 167 7.35 -9.17 -3.29
N ASP A 168 8.32 -10.07 -3.29
CA ASP A 168 9.43 -10.15 -4.24
C ASP A 168 9.80 -11.64 -4.34
N PRO A 169 9.87 -12.24 -5.54
CA PRO A 169 10.25 -13.64 -5.73
C PRO A 169 11.57 -14.03 -5.05
N ASN A 170 12.48 -13.08 -4.85
CA ASN A 170 13.82 -13.31 -4.31
C ASN A 170 13.94 -12.99 -2.81
N SER A 171 12.85 -12.60 -2.16
CA SER A 171 12.81 -12.22 -0.75
C SER A 171 12.03 -13.23 0.09
N SER A 172 12.22 -13.19 1.42
CA SER A 172 11.35 -13.91 2.35
C SER A 172 9.89 -13.49 2.11
N PRO A 173 8.95 -14.44 1.96
CA PRO A 173 7.57 -14.12 1.63
C PRO A 173 6.82 -13.56 2.83
N TYR A 174 5.76 -12.79 2.57
CA TYR A 174 4.80 -12.32 3.57
C TYR A 174 5.41 -11.46 4.69
N GLN A 175 6.47 -10.70 4.39
CA GLN A 175 6.95 -9.65 5.30
C GLN A 175 5.81 -8.66 5.52
N LYS A 176 5.34 -8.57 6.77
CA LYS A 176 4.08 -7.93 7.12
C LYS A 176 4.31 -6.47 7.45
N LEU A 177 3.54 -5.59 6.82
CA LEU A 177 3.47 -4.16 7.10
C LEU A 177 2.20 -3.87 7.89
N GLU A 178 2.31 -3.20 9.03
CA GLU A 178 1.17 -2.80 9.85
C GLU A 178 1.33 -1.34 10.24
N LEU A 179 0.40 -0.48 9.81
CA LEU A 179 0.43 0.94 10.09
C LEU A 179 -0.92 1.42 10.62
N LYS A 180 -0.88 2.49 11.39
CA LYS A 180 -2.06 3.20 11.88
C LYS A 180 -1.96 4.67 11.54
N ALA A 181 -3.07 5.26 11.10
CA ALA A 181 -3.15 6.70 10.87
C ALA A 181 -2.76 7.46 12.16
N THR A 182 -1.85 8.42 12.01
CA THR A 182 -1.44 9.29 13.12
C THR A 182 -2.06 10.68 12.95
N ASN A 183 -2.04 11.45 14.04
CA ASN A 183 -2.42 12.86 14.00
C ASN A 183 -1.25 13.77 13.57
N GLU A 184 -0.06 13.20 13.33
CA GLU A 184 1.14 13.93 12.92
C GLU A 184 1.03 14.40 11.47
N GLY A 185 0.59 15.65 11.30
CA GLY A 185 0.25 16.23 9.99
C GLY A 185 -1.17 16.78 9.92
N ARG A 186 -2.04 16.46 10.90
CA ARG A 186 -3.34 17.13 11.07
C ARG A 186 -3.24 18.48 11.80
N ALA A 187 -2.08 18.80 12.36
CA ALA A 187 -1.77 20.09 12.97
C ALA A 187 -1.30 21.15 11.97
N GLY A 188 -1.17 20.80 10.68
CA GLY A 188 -0.81 21.73 9.61
C GLY A 188 -2.03 22.13 8.78
N HIS A 189 -2.08 23.39 8.37
CA HIS A 189 -2.98 23.82 7.31
C HIS A 189 -2.66 23.01 6.04
N SER A 190 -3.62 22.24 5.53
CA SER A 190 -3.53 21.67 4.19
C SER A 190 -3.51 22.81 3.18
N PHE A 191 -2.45 22.93 2.37
CA PHE A 191 -2.41 23.88 1.27
C PHE A 191 -3.48 23.53 0.24
N ALA A 192 -3.95 24.53 -0.50
CA ALA A 192 -4.81 24.30 -1.65
C ALA A 192 -4.13 23.30 -2.61
N THR A 193 -4.87 22.30 -3.08
CA THR A 193 -4.46 21.40 -4.14
C THR A 193 -3.84 22.21 -5.28
N TYR A 194 -2.57 21.95 -5.60
CA TYR A 194 -1.93 22.51 -6.79
C TYR A 194 -2.05 21.49 -7.91
N GLN A 195 -2.31 21.98 -9.12
CA GLN A 195 -2.34 21.17 -10.33
C GLN A 195 -1.25 21.71 -11.25
N PHE A 196 -0.33 20.83 -11.66
CA PHE A 196 0.60 21.17 -12.73
C PHE A 196 -0.16 21.21 -14.06
N GLN A 197 0.13 22.23 -14.86
CA GLN A 197 -0.51 22.50 -16.15
C GLN A 197 0.25 21.82 -17.29
#